data_AF-A0A537EUR0-F1
#
_entry.id   AF-A0A537EUR0-F1
#
_cell.length_a   1.000
_cell.length_b   1.000
_cell.length_c   1.000
_cell.angle_alpha   90.00
_cell.angle_beta   90.00
_cell.angle_gamma   90.00
#
_symmetry.space_group_name_H-M   'P 1'
#
loop_
_entity.id
_entity.type
_entity.pdbx_description
1 polymer ?
#
loop_
_entity_poly.entity_id
_entity_poly.type
_entity_poly.pdbx_seq_one_letter_code
_entity_poly.pdbx_strand_id
1 'polypeptide(L)'
;MERRITILKLATLTAILAALSFIPMVPAGHAYGNTAIWQIGFSGNCDNPHLCGPPFGLGGFWGWVEFDQGGVGDATVAECSHLFSDTPPLSGAQSFLIEIENWYVAPGSAGPMTFFLGDGEVTIVGHTGGSPMTVPLGAVFPAPFDTGFPAVPGHYSTSEILGFSAPGVAFQYQVVQIPNR
;
A
#
# COMPACT_ATOMS: atom_id res chain seq x y z
N MET A 1 -18.41 38.67 -38.53
CA MET A 1 -17.29 38.54 -37.58
C MET A 1 -17.55 37.39 -36.58
N GLU A 2 -18.76 37.24 -36.05
CA GLU A 2 -19.16 36.20 -35.09
C GLU A 2 -18.94 34.75 -35.55
N ARG A 3 -19.22 34.42 -36.81
CA ARG A 3 -19.05 33.05 -37.35
C ARG A 3 -17.59 32.54 -37.31
N ARG A 4 -16.60 33.45 -37.38
CA ARG A 4 -15.17 33.09 -37.26
C ARG A 4 -14.77 32.82 -35.80
N ILE A 5 -15.40 33.50 -34.85
CA ILE A 5 -15.17 33.34 -33.41
C ILE A 5 -15.71 31.99 -32.93
N THR A 6 -16.87 31.55 -33.44
CA THR A 6 -17.45 30.24 -33.10
C THR A 6 -16.63 29.06 -33.62
N ILE A 7 -16.07 29.17 -34.83
CA ILE A 7 -15.23 28.11 -35.43
C ILE A 7 -13.90 27.97 -34.67
N LEU A 8 -13.29 29.10 -34.27
CA LEU A 8 -12.06 29.09 -33.47
C LEU A 8 -12.27 28.46 -32.09
N LYS A 9 -13.37 28.78 -31.41
CA LYS A 9 -13.72 28.19 -30.10
C LYS A 9 -13.97 26.69 -30.15
N LEU A 10 -14.63 26.22 -31.22
CA LEU A 10 -14.90 24.80 -31.41
C LEU A 10 -13.61 24.04 -31.71
N ALA A 11 -12.74 24.58 -32.56
CA ALA A 11 -11.45 23.97 -32.88
C ALA A 11 -10.51 23.87 -31.66
N THR A 12 -10.52 24.86 -30.76
CA THR A 12 -9.76 24.80 -29.51
C THR A 12 -10.29 23.74 -28.55
N LEU A 13 -11.61 23.52 -28.49
CA LEU A 13 -12.19 22.49 -27.62
C LEU A 13 -11.84 21.08 -28.10
N THR A 14 -11.87 20.82 -29.42
CA THR A 14 -11.50 19.53 -29.99
C THR A 14 -10.00 19.24 -29.84
N ALA A 15 -9.15 20.27 -29.94
CA ALA A 15 -7.71 20.12 -29.72
C ALA A 15 -7.39 19.77 -28.26
N ILE A 16 -8.12 20.33 -27.29
CA ILE A 16 -7.96 20.00 -25.86
C ILE A 16 -8.44 18.57 -25.57
N LEU A 17 -9.58 18.14 -26.14
CA LEU A 17 -10.06 16.75 -25.98
C LEU A 17 -9.12 15.72 -26.61
N ALA A 18 -8.53 16.04 -27.77
CA ALA A 18 -7.55 15.17 -28.42
C ALA A 18 -6.24 15.07 -27.61
N ALA A 19 -5.80 16.16 -26.97
CA ALA A 19 -4.62 16.16 -26.11
C ALA A 19 -4.79 15.34 -24.82
N LEU A 20 -6.01 15.27 -24.27
CA LEU A 20 -6.34 14.44 -23.10
C LEU A 20 -6.35 12.92 -23.39
N SER A 21 -6.38 12.53 -24.66
CA SER A 21 -6.40 11.11 -25.07
C SER A 21 -4.99 10.48 -25.10
N PHE A 22 -3.94 11.30 -24.95
CA PHE A 22 -2.54 10.87 -24.92
C PHE A 22 -1.92 11.14 -23.55
N ILE A 23 -2.54 10.64 -22.48
CA ILE A 23 -1.80 10.47 -21.22
C ILE A 23 -0.89 9.26 -21.45
N PRO A 24 0.44 9.43 -21.62
CA PRO A 24 1.32 8.28 -21.63
C PRO A 24 1.14 7.57 -20.30
N MET A 25 0.80 6.28 -20.36
CA MET A 25 0.84 5.39 -19.21
C MET A 25 2.31 5.37 -18.78
N VAL A 26 2.65 6.18 -17.78
CA VAL A 26 4.02 6.26 -17.27
C VAL A 26 4.37 4.84 -16.85
N PRO A 27 5.48 4.24 -17.35
CA PRO A 27 5.94 2.98 -16.81
C PRO A 27 6.03 3.14 -15.30
N ALA A 28 5.53 2.16 -14.53
CA ALA A 28 5.76 2.14 -13.10
C ALA A 28 7.26 2.36 -12.90
N GLY A 29 7.63 3.48 -12.28
CA GLY A 29 9.03 3.85 -12.10
C GLY A 29 9.75 2.69 -11.43
N HIS A 30 10.98 2.40 -11.88
CA HIS A 30 11.85 1.36 -11.33
C HIS A 30 12.33 1.72 -9.90
N ALA A 31 11.40 1.89 -8.96
CA ALA A 31 11.69 2.06 -7.55
C ALA A 31 11.99 0.72 -6.84
N TYR A 32 11.83 -0.39 -7.56
CA TYR A 32 11.81 -1.76 -7.08
C TYR A 32 12.92 -2.58 -7.74
N GLY A 33 13.33 -3.68 -7.08
CA GLY A 33 14.39 -4.56 -7.52
C GLY A 33 14.24 -5.03 -8.98
N ASN A 34 15.36 -5.43 -9.60
CA ASN A 34 15.33 -5.93 -10.97
C ASN A 34 14.66 -7.32 -11.10
N THR A 35 14.26 -7.93 -10.00
CA THR A 35 13.64 -9.26 -9.93
C THR A 35 12.17 -9.23 -9.50
N ALA A 36 11.63 -8.03 -9.25
CA ALA A 36 10.27 -7.80 -8.81
C ALA A 36 9.24 -8.34 -9.82
N ILE A 37 8.30 -9.15 -9.35
CA ILE A 37 7.16 -9.65 -10.15
C ILE A 37 5.81 -9.09 -9.66
N TRP A 38 5.75 -8.63 -8.40
CA TRP A 38 4.60 -7.91 -7.87
C TRP A 38 5.04 -6.68 -7.09
N GLN A 39 4.18 -5.68 -7.10
CA GLN A 39 4.35 -4.45 -6.36
C GLN A 39 3.02 -4.02 -5.78
N ILE A 40 3.02 -3.64 -4.51
CA ILE A 40 1.83 -3.18 -3.80
C ILE A 40 2.16 -1.88 -3.08
N GLY A 41 1.44 -0.81 -3.41
CA GLY A 41 1.45 0.43 -2.63
C GLY A 41 0.20 0.50 -1.79
N PHE A 42 0.31 0.88 -0.51
CA PHE A 42 -0.83 0.92 0.39
C PHE A 42 -0.75 2.08 1.39
N SER A 43 -1.91 2.50 1.86
CA SER A 43 -2.05 3.49 2.92
C SER A 43 -3.35 3.30 3.66
N GLY A 44 -3.33 3.66 4.94
CA GLY A 44 -4.49 3.67 5.82
C GLY A 44 -4.44 4.87 6.73
N ASN A 45 -5.59 5.43 7.05
CA ASN A 45 -5.77 6.42 8.09
C ASN A 45 -7.13 6.23 8.74
N CYS A 46 -7.14 6.22 10.07
CA CYS A 46 -8.34 6.29 10.85
C CYS A 46 -8.23 7.34 11.96
N ASP A 47 -9.06 8.37 11.89
CA ASP A 47 -9.19 9.41 12.92
C ASP A 47 -10.55 9.36 13.64
N ASN A 48 -11.40 8.38 13.30
CA ASN A 48 -12.69 8.16 13.94
C ASN A 48 -12.57 7.37 15.25
N PRO A 49 -12.73 7.98 16.44
CA PRO A 49 -12.49 7.31 17.72
C PRO A 49 -13.53 6.25 18.06
N HIS A 50 -14.71 6.30 17.43
CA HIS A 50 -15.76 5.31 17.64
C HIS A 50 -15.53 4.02 16.86
N LEU A 51 -14.78 4.09 15.75
CA LEU A 51 -14.48 2.94 14.90
C LEU A 51 -13.07 2.39 15.14
N CYS A 52 -12.11 3.28 15.43
CA CYS A 52 -10.70 2.93 15.59
C CYS A 52 -10.17 3.32 16.97
N GLY A 53 -11.05 3.49 17.94
CA GLY A 53 -10.64 3.54 19.33
C GLY A 53 -9.90 2.26 19.77
N PRO A 54 -9.44 2.19 21.03
CA PRO A 54 -8.83 0.99 21.57
C PRO A 54 -9.70 -0.26 21.28
N PRO A 55 -9.10 -1.37 20.80
CA PRO A 55 -7.67 -1.67 20.79
C PRO A 55 -6.91 -1.27 19.51
N PHE A 56 -7.58 -0.84 18.43
CA PHE A 56 -6.95 -0.65 17.12
C PHE A 56 -6.11 0.63 17.04
N GLY A 57 -6.52 1.67 17.76
CA GLY A 57 -5.81 2.94 17.80
C GLY A 57 -6.15 3.85 16.63
N LEU A 58 -6.13 5.15 16.91
CA LEU A 58 -6.21 6.17 15.88
C LEU A 58 -4.84 6.29 15.22
N GLY A 59 -4.78 6.75 13.97
CA GLY A 59 -3.53 6.94 13.27
C GLY A 59 -3.59 6.54 11.81
N GLY A 60 -2.42 6.40 11.22
CA GLY A 60 -2.30 5.96 9.84
C GLY A 60 -0.99 5.26 9.57
N PHE A 61 -0.95 4.63 8.42
CA PHE A 61 0.23 3.98 7.87
C PHE A 61 0.28 4.23 6.38
N TRP A 62 1.49 4.17 5.84
CA TRP A 62 1.71 4.10 4.41
C TRP A 62 2.91 3.23 4.15
N GLY A 63 2.91 2.53 3.04
CA GLY A 63 3.99 1.64 2.73
C GLY A 63 3.91 1.11 1.32
N TRP A 64 4.91 0.30 1.02
CA TRP A 64 4.96 -0.49 -0.16
C TRP A 64 5.58 -1.84 0.17
N VAL A 65 5.24 -2.84 -0.63
CA VAL A 65 5.91 -4.15 -0.66
C VAL A 65 6.12 -4.54 -2.11
N GLU A 66 7.29 -5.11 -2.39
CA GLU A 66 7.55 -5.83 -3.62
C GLU A 66 7.79 -7.31 -3.33
N PHE A 67 7.48 -8.13 -4.33
CA PHE A 67 7.75 -9.55 -4.28
C PHE A 67 8.57 -9.96 -5.49
N ASP A 68 9.75 -10.50 -5.24
CA ASP A 68 10.68 -10.95 -6.26
C ASP A 68 10.39 -12.37 -6.73
N GLN A 69 10.85 -12.66 -7.94
CA GLN A 69 11.02 -14.04 -8.39
C GLN A 69 11.95 -14.79 -7.41
N GLY A 70 11.51 -15.97 -6.95
CA GLY A 70 12.29 -16.81 -6.04
C GLY A 70 11.82 -16.83 -4.59
N GLY A 71 10.72 -16.14 -4.27
CA GLY A 71 10.11 -16.18 -2.94
C GLY A 71 10.69 -15.19 -1.94
N VAL A 72 11.51 -14.24 -2.41
CA VAL A 72 12.05 -13.13 -1.60
C VAL A 72 11.35 -11.81 -1.93
N GLY A 73 11.61 -10.75 -1.17
CA GLY A 73 11.10 -9.42 -1.48
C GLY A 73 11.44 -8.40 -0.40
N ASP A 74 10.99 -7.17 -0.60
CA ASP A 74 11.28 -6.04 0.28
C ASP A 74 10.00 -5.28 0.59
N ALA A 75 9.88 -4.75 1.81
CA ALA A 75 8.84 -3.80 2.13
C ALA A 75 9.35 -2.65 3.00
N THR A 76 8.74 -1.49 2.83
CA THR A 76 8.89 -0.38 3.77
C THR A 76 7.52 0.08 4.20
N VAL A 77 7.32 0.12 5.52
CA VAL A 77 6.08 0.61 6.14
C VAL A 77 6.43 1.71 7.11
N ALA A 78 5.77 2.84 6.98
CA ALA A 78 5.78 3.87 7.99
C ALA A 78 4.41 3.92 8.66
N GLU A 79 4.39 4.07 9.97
CA GLU A 79 3.19 4.22 10.76
C GLU A 79 3.29 5.44 11.66
N CYS A 80 2.14 6.02 11.95
CA CYS A 80 1.96 7.10 12.90
C CYS A 80 0.66 6.86 13.67
N SER A 81 0.75 6.28 14.87
CA SER A 81 -0.40 6.19 15.76
C SER A 81 -0.72 7.57 16.35
N HIS A 82 -1.97 8.00 16.23
CA HIS A 82 -2.50 9.18 16.90
C HIS A 82 -2.76 8.77 18.37
N LEU A 83 -1.81 9.14 19.24
CA LEU A 83 -1.76 8.89 20.69
C LEU A 83 -1.17 7.53 21.09
N PHE A 84 -0.52 7.55 22.26
CA PHE A 84 0.05 6.38 22.94
C PHE A 84 -0.99 5.25 23.01
N SER A 85 -0.67 4.09 22.45
CA SER A 85 -1.27 2.83 22.87
C SER A 85 -0.42 2.26 24.01
N ASP A 86 -1.05 1.61 24.98
CA ASP A 86 -0.36 0.91 26.07
C ASP A 86 0.30 -0.40 25.59
N THR A 87 0.25 -0.66 24.28
CA THR A 87 0.74 -1.88 23.64
C THR A 87 1.91 -1.52 22.72
N PRO A 88 3.16 -1.59 23.21
CA PRO A 88 4.31 -1.60 22.31
C PRO A 88 4.14 -2.68 21.24
N PRO A 89 4.46 -2.43 19.96
CA PRO A 89 5.14 -1.26 19.39
C PRO A 89 4.21 -0.14 18.89
N LEU A 90 2.89 -0.17 19.08
CA LEU A 90 1.94 0.63 18.29
C LEU A 90 1.76 2.10 18.74
N SER A 91 2.82 2.76 19.24
CA SER A 91 2.77 4.14 19.73
C SER A 91 3.79 5.04 19.03
N GLY A 92 3.32 6.20 18.56
CA GLY A 92 4.17 7.21 17.91
C GLY A 92 4.43 6.93 16.43
N ALA A 93 5.46 7.57 15.89
CA ALA A 93 5.88 7.41 14.50
C ALA A 93 6.99 6.35 14.40
N GLN A 94 6.82 5.35 13.55
CA GLN A 94 7.79 4.27 13.35
C GLN A 94 7.95 3.94 11.86
N SER A 95 9.07 3.31 11.55
CA SER A 95 9.37 2.77 10.23
C SER A 95 9.82 1.32 10.37
N PHE A 96 9.24 0.45 9.56
CA PHE A 96 9.60 -0.95 9.41
C PHE A 96 10.25 -1.12 8.04
N LEU A 97 11.51 -1.58 8.04
CA LEU A 97 12.21 -2.04 6.85
C LEU A 97 12.19 -3.55 6.90
N ILE A 98 11.49 -4.19 5.97
CA ILE A 98 11.20 -5.62 6.01
C ILE A 98 11.93 -6.29 4.86
N GLU A 99 12.76 -7.26 5.19
CA GLU A 99 13.42 -8.19 4.27
C GLU A 99 12.60 -9.48 4.29
N ILE A 100 12.03 -9.87 3.16
CA ILE A 100 11.18 -11.05 3.04
C ILE A 100 12.02 -12.17 2.44
N GLU A 101 12.14 -13.28 3.17
CA GLU A 101 12.89 -14.46 2.71
C GLU A 101 11.98 -15.57 2.17
N ASN A 102 10.70 -15.51 2.51
CA ASN A 102 9.69 -16.43 2.00
C ASN A 102 8.34 -15.75 1.84
N TRP A 103 7.84 -15.69 0.61
CA TRP A 103 6.45 -15.34 0.31
C TRP A 103 5.82 -16.34 -0.67
N TYR A 104 4.50 -16.45 -0.61
CA TYR A 104 3.73 -17.25 -1.56
C TYR A 104 2.31 -16.74 -1.67
N VAL A 105 1.57 -17.29 -2.64
CA VAL A 105 0.15 -17.00 -2.83
C VAL A 105 -0.67 -18.26 -2.53
N ALA A 106 -1.69 -18.13 -1.69
CA ALA A 106 -2.62 -19.21 -1.35
C ALA A 106 -4.04 -18.65 -1.15
N PRO A 107 -5.09 -19.50 -1.08
CA PRO A 107 -6.41 -19.04 -0.63
C PRO A 107 -6.30 -18.38 0.75
N GLY A 108 -6.90 -17.20 0.92
CA GLY A 108 -6.74 -16.38 2.12
C GLY A 108 -7.87 -15.37 2.33
N SER A 109 -7.58 -14.32 3.08
CA SER A 109 -8.56 -13.34 3.55
C SER A 109 -9.07 -12.37 2.48
N ALA A 110 -8.36 -12.22 1.35
CA ALA A 110 -8.69 -11.24 0.31
C ALA A 110 -8.66 -11.85 -1.10
N GLY A 111 -9.78 -11.72 -1.81
CA GLY A 111 -9.95 -12.28 -3.16
C GLY A 111 -9.91 -13.82 -3.19
N PRO A 112 -9.77 -14.43 -4.39
CA PRO A 112 -9.62 -15.87 -4.51
C PRO A 112 -8.29 -16.39 -3.93
N MET A 113 -7.27 -15.53 -3.93
CA MET A 113 -5.89 -15.82 -3.58
C MET A 113 -5.26 -14.57 -2.94
N THR A 114 -4.46 -14.75 -1.89
CA THR A 114 -3.88 -13.68 -1.06
C THR A 114 -2.37 -13.91 -0.90
N PHE A 115 -1.60 -12.84 -0.73
CA PHE A 115 -0.17 -12.95 -0.43
C PHE A 115 0.04 -13.34 1.04
N PHE A 116 0.92 -14.32 1.25
CA PHE A 116 1.38 -14.76 2.57
C PHE A 116 2.87 -14.50 2.74
N LEU A 117 3.26 -14.06 3.93
CA LEU A 117 4.66 -13.95 4.35
C LEU A 117 4.99 -15.11 5.28
N GLY A 118 6.10 -15.79 5.04
CA GLY A 118 6.55 -16.94 5.82
C GLY A 118 7.71 -16.62 6.75
N ASP A 119 8.79 -16.05 6.22
CA ASP A 119 10.02 -15.80 6.98
C ASP A 119 10.72 -14.53 6.49
N GLY A 120 11.65 -14.02 7.29
CA GLY A 120 12.42 -12.83 7.01
C GLY A 120 12.78 -12.05 8.27
N GLU A 121 13.18 -10.80 8.08
CA GLU A 121 13.61 -9.91 9.16
C GLU A 121 12.91 -8.56 9.04
N VAL A 122 12.71 -7.89 10.17
CA VAL A 122 12.18 -6.53 10.22
C VAL A 122 13.08 -5.64 11.07
N THR A 123 13.51 -4.54 10.47
CA THR A 123 14.24 -3.48 11.15
C THR A 123 13.28 -2.35 11.52
N ILE A 124 13.12 -2.11 12.82
CA ILE A 124 12.23 -1.11 13.39
C ILE A 124 13.05 0.14 13.75
N VAL A 125 12.63 1.29 13.21
CA VAL A 125 13.24 2.60 13.43
C VAL A 125 12.21 3.55 14.02
N GLY A 126 12.63 4.46 14.91
CA GLY A 126 11.77 5.53 15.45
C GLY A 126 10.98 5.16 16.71
N HIS A 127 11.07 3.92 17.18
CA HIS A 127 10.45 3.51 18.45
C HIS A 127 11.08 4.25 19.63
N THR A 128 10.32 5.11 20.33
CA THR A 128 10.73 5.78 21.58
C THR A 128 12.10 6.48 21.56
N GLY A 129 12.61 6.88 20.39
CA GLY A 129 13.95 7.48 20.25
C GLY A 129 15.13 6.52 20.46
N GLY A 130 14.89 5.20 20.44
CA GLY A 130 15.92 4.17 20.54
C GLY A 130 16.69 3.95 19.22
N SER A 131 17.82 3.25 19.32
CA SER A 131 18.56 2.77 18.14
C SER A 131 17.72 1.80 17.30
N PRO A 132 17.93 1.70 15.98
CA PRO A 132 17.29 0.68 15.17
C PRO A 132 17.44 -0.72 15.77
N MET A 133 16.38 -1.52 15.74
CA MET A 133 16.38 -2.92 16.17
C MET A 133 15.95 -3.83 15.02
N THR A 134 16.63 -4.96 14.85
CA THR A 134 16.27 -5.97 13.86
C THR A 134 15.83 -7.23 14.58
N VAL A 135 14.67 -7.76 14.19
CA VAL A 135 14.08 -8.98 14.75
C VAL A 135 13.50 -9.85 13.64
N PRO A 136 13.33 -11.17 13.86
CA PRO A 136 12.66 -12.03 12.91
C PRO A 136 11.26 -11.53 12.60
N LEU A 137 10.85 -11.62 11.33
CA LEU A 137 9.53 -11.20 10.87
C LEU A 137 8.40 -11.87 11.67
N GLY A 138 8.58 -13.16 11.97
CA GLY A 138 7.68 -13.98 12.79
C GLY A 138 7.45 -13.46 14.22
N ALA A 139 8.36 -12.62 14.75
CA ALA A 139 8.23 -12.02 16.07
C ALA A 139 7.28 -10.80 16.08
N VAL A 140 7.05 -10.17 14.92
CA VAL A 140 6.13 -9.04 14.76
C VAL A 140 4.81 -9.49 14.11
N PHE A 141 4.89 -10.34 13.09
CA PHE A 141 3.76 -10.89 12.37
C PHE A 141 3.78 -12.42 12.45
N PRO A 142 2.82 -13.08 13.11
CA PRO A 142 2.83 -14.54 13.23
C PRO A 142 2.86 -15.24 11.86
N ALA A 143 3.89 -16.03 11.63
CA ALA A 143 4.08 -16.76 10.37
C ALA A 143 3.26 -18.08 10.31
N PRO A 144 2.66 -18.43 9.16
CA PRO A 144 2.55 -17.61 7.96
C PRO A 144 1.55 -16.46 8.16
N PHE A 145 1.95 -15.26 7.77
CA PHE A 145 1.14 -14.06 7.91
C PHE A 145 0.35 -13.80 6.63
N ASP A 146 -0.97 -13.84 6.72
CA ASP A 146 -1.88 -13.39 5.66
C ASP A 146 -1.85 -11.86 5.59
N THR A 147 -1.39 -11.31 4.47
CA THR A 147 -1.24 -9.86 4.31
C THR A 147 -2.56 -9.11 4.10
N GLY A 148 -3.64 -9.80 3.73
CA GLY A 148 -4.88 -9.18 3.31
C GLY A 148 -4.83 -8.52 1.92
N PHE A 149 -3.72 -8.63 1.19
CA PHE A 149 -3.63 -8.15 -0.19
C PHE A 149 -3.99 -9.25 -1.20
N PRO A 150 -4.97 -9.04 -2.08
CA PRO A 150 -5.34 -10.02 -3.09
C PRO A 150 -4.22 -10.13 -4.13
N ALA A 151 -3.92 -11.34 -4.59
CA ALA A 151 -3.03 -11.61 -5.73
C ALA A 151 -3.73 -11.34 -7.08
N VAL A 152 -4.39 -10.18 -7.17
CA VAL A 152 -5.16 -9.72 -8.33
C VAL A 152 -4.82 -8.24 -8.55
N PRO A 153 -4.24 -7.89 -9.72
CA PRO A 153 -3.95 -6.49 -10.04
C PRO A 153 -5.19 -5.62 -9.97
N GLY A 154 -5.09 -4.46 -9.33
CA GLY A 154 -6.23 -3.57 -9.13
C GLY A 154 -5.95 -2.41 -8.19
N HIS A 155 -6.89 -1.49 -8.12
CA HIS A 155 -6.94 -0.44 -7.10
C HIS A 155 -8.15 -0.71 -6.22
N TYR A 156 -7.94 -0.67 -4.92
CA TYR A 156 -8.95 -1.07 -3.94
C TYR A 156 -9.15 0.06 -2.95
N SER A 157 -10.42 0.40 -2.73
CA SER A 157 -10.87 1.47 -1.86
C SER A 157 -11.36 0.94 -0.50
N THR A 158 -11.54 1.83 0.47
CA THR A 158 -11.99 1.48 1.83
C THR A 158 -13.20 0.53 1.84
N SER A 159 -14.20 0.79 0.99
CA SER A 159 -15.41 -0.03 0.93
C SER A 159 -15.18 -1.43 0.38
N GLU A 160 -14.21 -1.60 -0.52
CA GLU A 160 -13.86 -2.92 -1.07
C GLU A 160 -13.02 -3.71 -0.06
N ILE A 161 -12.18 -3.02 0.70
CA ILE A 161 -11.24 -3.60 1.66
C ILE A 161 -11.97 -3.99 2.95
N LEU A 162 -12.78 -3.08 3.50
CA LEU A 162 -13.42 -3.24 4.80
C LEU A 162 -14.91 -3.61 4.73
N GLY A 163 -15.51 -3.54 3.53
CA GLY A 163 -16.95 -3.74 3.36
C GLY A 163 -17.82 -2.56 3.80
N PHE A 164 -17.22 -1.44 4.22
CA PHE A 164 -17.94 -0.22 4.61
C PHE A 164 -17.13 1.05 4.30
N SER A 165 -17.80 2.20 4.38
CA SER A 165 -17.18 3.52 4.34
C SER A 165 -17.71 4.38 5.47
N ALA A 166 -16.85 5.14 6.14
CA ALA A 166 -17.24 6.07 7.20
C ALA A 166 -16.37 7.33 7.17
N PRO A 167 -16.88 8.49 7.65
CA PRO A 167 -16.05 9.66 7.88
C PRO A 167 -14.89 9.32 8.81
N GLY A 168 -13.70 9.78 8.41
CA GLY A 168 -12.50 9.55 9.19
C GLY A 168 -11.87 8.16 9.03
N VAL A 169 -12.30 7.38 8.03
CA VAL A 169 -11.75 6.05 7.72
C VAL A 169 -11.36 6.00 6.24
N ALA A 170 -10.08 5.85 5.96
CA ALA A 170 -9.54 5.74 4.61
C ALA A 170 -8.52 4.61 4.54
N PHE A 171 -8.77 3.61 3.70
CA PHE A 171 -7.83 2.53 3.41
C PHE A 171 -7.77 2.37 1.90
N GLN A 172 -6.57 2.30 1.35
CA GLN A 172 -6.37 2.13 -0.08
C GLN A 172 -5.14 1.28 -0.32
N TYR A 173 -5.22 0.40 -1.32
CA TYR A 173 -4.03 -0.23 -1.88
C TYR A 173 -4.16 -0.40 -3.39
N GLN A 174 -3.02 -0.44 -4.05
CA GLN A 174 -2.87 -0.74 -5.47
C GLN A 174 -1.97 -1.97 -5.60
N VAL A 175 -2.48 -3.03 -6.21
CA VAL A 175 -1.72 -4.23 -6.55
C VAL A 175 -1.34 -4.16 -8.03
N VAL A 176 -0.07 -4.33 -8.32
CA VAL A 176 0.49 -4.34 -9.67
C VAL A 176 1.25 -5.64 -9.88
N GLN A 177 0.91 -6.38 -10.94
CA GLN A 177 1.76 -7.42 -11.48
C GLN A 177 2.67 -6.80 -12.53
N ILE A 178 3.99 -6.97 -12.37
CA ILE A 178 4.96 -6.34 -13.27
C ILE A 178 5.04 -7.18 -14.55
N PRO A 179 4.73 -6.61 -15.73
CA PRO A 179 4.76 -7.37 -16.98
C PRO A 179 6.18 -7.80 -17.37
N ASN A 180 6.30 -8.98 -17.99
CA ASN A 180 7.55 -9.50 -18.57
C ASN A 180 8.69 -9.70 -17.57
N ARG A 181 8.35 -10.13 -16.36
CA ARG A 181 9.28 -10.54 -15.31
C ARG A 181 9.04 -12.01 -14.97
#